data_AF-A0A0C9RZK9-F1
#
_entry.id   AF-A0A0C9RZK9-F1
#
_cell.length_a   1.000
_cell.length_b   1.000
_cell.length_c   1.000
_cell.angle_alpha   90.00
_cell.angle_beta   90.00
_cell.angle_gamma   90.00
#
_symmetry.space_group_name_H-M   'P 1'
#
loop_
_entity.id
_entity.type
_entity.pdbx_description
1 polymer ?
#
loop_
_entity_poly.entity_id
_entity_poly.type
_entity_poly.pdbx_seq_one_letter_code
_entity_poly.pdbx_strand_id
1 'polypeptide(L)'
;MASAWLRGEMGRKVAGFAGLTGGLIGALAGLLPHTHLLNYYKDIVRAYKDGMPMRLDPVVAERAHQVLQSVDISKQQKENVHFFPVPMLDTFFAGSTTGTKGAIIGLPVTFSYVKKEDVQTKSLLIRGSEEPAWETREGEMFKDSLVLSDKAQRFVIARDIYWASTYYVEIQSTVLSFSAFNCYVMARLANEKLPFLSR
;
A
#
# COMPACT_ATOMS: atom_id res chain seq x y z
N MET A 1 -13.68 -33.04 -23.11
CA MET A 1 -14.87 -33.07 -22.22
C MET A 1 -15.09 -31.74 -21.49
N ALA A 2 -14.10 -31.16 -20.79
CA ALA A 2 -14.26 -29.86 -20.10
C ALA A 2 -14.67 -28.68 -21.03
N SER A 3 -14.15 -28.64 -22.26
CA SER A 3 -14.47 -27.58 -23.23
C SER A 3 -15.89 -27.62 -23.80
N ALA A 4 -16.54 -28.79 -23.82
CA ALA A 4 -17.94 -28.91 -24.25
C ALA A 4 -18.90 -28.42 -23.16
N TRP A 5 -18.59 -28.73 -21.89
CA TRP A 5 -19.36 -28.26 -20.75
C TRP A 5 -19.31 -26.74 -20.57
N LEU A 6 -18.12 -26.13 -20.69
CA LEU A 6 -17.94 -24.67 -20.60
C LEU A 6 -18.71 -23.91 -21.69
N ARG A 7 -18.90 -24.52 -22.87
CA ARG A 7 -19.71 -23.98 -23.97
C ARG A 7 -21.22 -24.10 -23.71
N GLY A 8 -21.64 -25.07 -22.89
CA GLY A 8 -23.04 -25.27 -22.52
C GLY A 8 -23.59 -24.14 -21.64
N GLU A 9 -24.92 -24.01 -21.60
CA GLU A 9 -25.60 -22.94 -20.84
C GLU A 9 -25.20 -22.94 -19.35
N MET A 10 -25.09 -24.12 -18.76
CA MET A 10 -24.66 -24.30 -17.37
C MET A 10 -23.21 -23.81 -17.15
N GLY A 11 -22.28 -24.21 -18.01
CA GLY A 11 -20.88 -23.78 -17.91
C GLY A 11 -20.72 -22.27 -18.08
N ARG A 12 -21.49 -21.65 -18.97
CA ARG A 12 -21.51 -20.19 -19.17
C ARG A 12 -22.06 -19.44 -17.94
N LYS A 13 -23.11 -19.96 -17.30
CA LYS A 13 -23.68 -19.41 -16.06
C LYS A 13 -22.69 -19.52 -14.90
N VAL A 14 -22.05 -20.68 -14.72
CA VAL A 14 -21.01 -20.88 -13.68
C VAL A 14 -19.83 -19.94 -13.91
N ALA A 15 -19.31 -19.84 -15.13
CA ALA A 15 -18.21 -18.93 -15.44
C ALA A 15 -18.58 -17.46 -15.20
N GLY A 16 -19.82 -17.05 -15.52
CA GLY A 16 -20.31 -15.71 -15.22
C GLY A 16 -20.42 -15.44 -13.73
N PHE A 17 -20.94 -16.39 -12.96
CA PHE A 17 -21.00 -16.27 -11.50
C PHE A 17 -19.59 -16.18 -10.90
N ALA A 18 -18.65 -17.01 -11.35
CA ALA A 18 -17.26 -16.97 -10.91
C ALA A 18 -16.57 -15.63 -11.25
N GLY A 19 -16.84 -15.07 -12.44
CA GLY A 19 -16.32 -13.75 -12.83
C GLY A 19 -16.87 -12.62 -11.96
N LEU A 20 -18.18 -12.64 -11.66
CA LEU A 20 -18.84 -11.66 -10.80
C LEU A 20 -18.36 -11.76 -9.35
N THR A 21 -18.29 -12.97 -8.78
CA THR A 21 -17.81 -13.17 -7.41
C THR A 21 -16.34 -12.84 -7.28
N GLY A 22 -15.50 -13.24 -8.24
CA GLY A 22 -14.09 -12.88 -8.29
C GLY A 22 -13.88 -11.36 -8.38
N GLY A 23 -14.65 -10.67 -9.21
CA GLY A 23 -14.63 -9.20 -9.31
C GLY A 23 -15.04 -8.52 -8.01
N LEU A 24 -16.10 -8.99 -7.35
CA LEU A 24 -16.54 -8.48 -6.04
C LEU A 24 -15.48 -8.70 -4.96
N ILE A 25 -14.88 -9.90 -4.89
CA ILE A 25 -13.80 -10.20 -3.94
C ILE A 25 -12.62 -9.27 -4.19
N GLY A 26 -12.22 -9.06 -5.45
CA GLY A 26 -11.16 -8.11 -5.81
C GLY A 26 -11.48 -6.68 -5.37
N ALA A 27 -12.72 -6.22 -5.58
CA ALA A 27 -13.19 -4.92 -5.11
C ALA A 27 -13.07 -4.77 -3.59
N LEU A 28 -13.60 -5.75 -2.86
CA LEU A 28 -13.59 -5.74 -1.39
C LEU A 28 -12.16 -5.81 -0.85
N ALA A 29 -11.32 -6.70 -1.40
CA ALA A 29 -9.92 -6.81 -1.02
C ALA A 29 -9.14 -5.51 -1.29
N GLY A 30 -9.46 -4.80 -2.37
CA GLY A 30 -8.86 -3.51 -2.72
C GLY A 30 -9.40 -2.32 -1.93
N LEU A 31 -10.66 -2.34 -1.45
CA LEU A 31 -11.29 -1.18 -0.79
C LEU A 31 -11.31 -1.28 0.75
N LEU A 32 -11.51 -2.48 1.31
CA LEU A 32 -11.70 -2.65 2.74
C LEU A 32 -10.47 -2.21 3.56
N PRO A 33 -9.21 -2.51 3.18
CA PRO A 33 -8.02 -2.06 3.91
C PRO A 33 -7.87 -0.54 3.95
N HIS A 34 -8.52 0.18 3.03
CA HIS A 34 -8.48 1.64 2.96
C HIS A 34 -9.71 2.30 3.60
N THR A 35 -10.68 1.52 4.07
CA THR A 35 -11.93 2.03 4.64
C THR A 35 -12.22 1.35 5.98
N HIS A 36 -13.09 0.35 6.00
CA HIS A 36 -13.61 -0.26 7.22
C HIS A 36 -12.56 -1.03 8.02
N LEU A 37 -11.54 -1.57 7.35
CA LEU A 37 -10.45 -2.32 7.99
C LEU A 37 -9.18 -1.48 8.15
N LEU A 38 -9.24 -0.16 7.94
CA LEU A 38 -8.05 0.72 7.96
C LEU A 38 -7.26 0.62 9.27
N ASN A 39 -7.92 0.58 10.41
CA ASN A 39 -7.25 0.44 11.70
C ASN A 39 -6.64 -0.95 11.90
N TYR A 40 -7.32 -2.01 11.44
CA TYR A 40 -6.76 -3.36 11.49
C TYR A 40 -5.53 -3.49 10.58
N TYR A 41 -5.61 -2.88 9.39
CA TYR A 41 -4.50 -2.85 8.45
C TYR A 41 -3.30 -2.07 9.00
N LYS A 42 -3.55 -0.93 9.67
CA LYS A 42 -2.54 -0.19 10.43
C LYS A 42 -1.84 -1.08 11.46
N ASP A 43 -2.60 -1.88 12.20
CA ASP A 43 -2.04 -2.78 13.21
C ASP A 43 -1.22 -3.94 12.61
N ILE A 44 -1.50 -4.36 11.38
CA ILE A 44 -0.64 -5.33 10.67
C ILE A 44 0.70 -4.70 10.27
N VAL A 45 0.69 -3.48 9.73
CA VAL A 45 1.87 -2.90 9.07
C VAL A 45 2.72 -2.00 9.98
N ARG A 46 2.22 -1.63 11.16
CA ARG A 46 2.96 -0.78 12.10
C ARG A 46 4.18 -1.48 12.69
N ALA A 47 5.13 -0.67 13.16
CA ALA A 47 6.30 -1.16 13.86
C ALA A 47 5.96 -1.61 15.28
N TYR A 48 6.56 -2.73 15.69
CA TYR A 48 6.45 -3.31 17.03
C TYR A 48 7.84 -3.47 17.62
N LYS A 49 7.93 -3.27 18.94
CA LYS A 49 9.12 -3.57 19.73
C LYS A 49 8.67 -4.36 20.95
N ASP A 50 9.28 -5.53 21.16
CA ASP A 50 8.96 -6.44 22.26
C ASP A 50 7.45 -6.80 22.33
N GLY A 51 6.84 -6.99 21.16
CA GLY A 51 5.40 -7.30 21.02
C GLY A 51 4.45 -6.11 21.21
N MET A 52 4.97 -4.92 21.51
CA MET A 52 4.16 -3.73 21.77
C MET A 52 4.22 -2.73 20.61
N PRO A 53 3.10 -2.07 20.26
CA PRO A 53 3.09 -1.07 19.19
C PRO A 53 4.01 0.10 19.52
N MET A 54 4.91 0.43 18.59
CA MET A 54 5.79 1.58 18.75
C MET A 54 5.04 2.90 18.55
N ARG A 55 5.56 3.95 19.19
CA ARG A 55 5.22 5.34 18.89
C ARG A 55 6.27 5.93 17.96
N LEU A 56 5.90 6.96 17.21
CA LEU A 56 6.87 7.74 16.43
C LEU A 56 7.86 8.40 17.38
N ASP A 57 9.11 8.51 16.92
CA ASP A 57 10.09 9.39 17.54
C ASP A 57 9.53 10.84 17.58
N PRO A 58 9.67 11.57 18.70
CA PRO A 58 9.09 12.90 18.83
C PRO A 58 9.56 13.89 17.75
N VAL A 59 10.81 13.81 17.30
CA VAL A 59 11.36 14.69 16.25
C VAL A 59 10.71 14.37 14.91
N VAL A 60 10.52 13.09 14.61
CA VAL A 60 9.83 12.63 13.39
C VAL A 60 8.35 13.02 13.41
N ALA A 61 7.68 12.87 14.56
CA ALA A 61 6.28 13.26 14.72
C ALA A 61 6.08 14.76 14.52
N GLU A 62 6.93 15.59 15.12
CA GLU A 62 6.91 17.05 14.95
C GLU A 62 7.18 17.45 13.49
N ARG A 63 8.19 16.85 12.85
CA ARG A 63 8.48 17.06 11.43
C ARG A 63 7.26 16.74 10.55
N ALA A 64 6.61 15.60 10.80
CA ALA A 64 5.43 15.20 10.06
C ALA A 64 4.26 16.17 10.27
N HIS A 65 4.07 16.65 11.50
CA HIS A 65 3.05 17.66 11.81
C HIS A 65 3.31 18.98 11.07
N GLN A 66 4.56 19.48 11.09
CA GLN A 66 4.94 20.69 10.35
C GLN A 66 4.66 20.58 8.85
N VAL A 67 4.98 19.42 8.26
CA VAL A 67 4.67 19.15 6.84
C VAL A 67 3.16 19.13 6.60
N LEU A 68 2.39 18.47 7.47
CA LEU A 68 0.93 18.46 7.39
C LEU A 68 0.33 19.87 7.46
N GLN A 69 0.90 20.76 8.26
CA GLN A 69 0.47 22.15 8.31
C GLN A 69 0.83 22.92 7.04
N SER A 70 1.98 22.65 6.43
CA SER A 70 2.47 23.38 5.25
C SER A 70 1.82 22.98 3.93
N VAL A 71 1.25 21.78 3.83
CA VAL A 71 0.59 21.32 2.59
C VAL A 71 -0.74 22.03 2.37
N ASP A 72 -1.06 22.27 1.09
CA ASP A 72 -2.28 22.96 0.65
C ASP A 72 -3.45 21.98 0.46
N ILE A 73 -4.00 21.53 1.58
CA ILE A 73 -5.23 20.72 1.65
C ILE A 73 -6.17 21.33 2.70
N SER A 74 -7.46 21.00 2.63
CA SER A 74 -8.44 21.57 3.55
C SER A 74 -8.16 21.19 5.01
N LYS A 75 -8.61 22.02 5.96
CA LYS A 75 -8.46 21.74 7.40
C LYS A 75 -9.06 20.39 7.80
N GLN A 76 -10.23 20.06 7.26
CA GLN A 76 -10.90 18.78 7.49
C GLN A 76 -10.05 17.60 6.98
N GLN A 77 -9.43 17.73 5.80
CA GLN A 77 -8.51 16.70 5.30
C GLN A 77 -7.28 16.55 6.20
N LYS A 78 -6.74 17.63 6.75
CA LYS A 78 -5.61 17.56 7.70
C LYS A 78 -5.96 16.80 8.97
N GLU A 79 -7.16 17.03 9.52
CA GLU A 79 -7.66 16.32 10.72
C GLU A 79 -7.81 14.81 10.50
N ASN A 80 -8.00 14.39 9.25
CA ASN A 80 -8.12 13.00 8.84
C ASN A 80 -6.78 12.28 8.59
N VAL A 81 -5.63 12.95 8.75
CA VAL A 81 -4.30 12.34 8.55
C VAL A 81 -3.73 11.83 9.87
N HIS A 82 -3.29 10.56 9.89
CA HIS A 82 -2.72 9.93 11.07
C HIS A 82 -1.37 9.27 10.78
N PHE A 83 -0.32 9.75 11.43
CA PHE A 83 1.04 9.22 11.29
C PHE A 83 1.33 8.10 12.30
N PHE A 84 2.09 7.09 11.89
CA PHE A 84 2.53 5.99 12.77
C PHE A 84 3.86 5.38 12.28
N PRO A 85 4.65 4.70 13.13
CA PRO A 85 5.92 4.12 12.69
C PRO A 85 5.68 2.81 11.93
N VAL A 86 6.48 2.55 10.88
CA VAL A 86 6.51 1.28 10.14
C VAL A 86 7.92 0.68 10.12
N PRO A 87 8.07 -0.66 10.11
CA PRO A 87 9.37 -1.33 10.09
C PRO A 87 9.98 -1.42 8.68
N MET A 88 9.37 -0.77 7.70
CA MET A 88 9.82 -0.72 6.30
C MET A 88 10.80 0.43 6.08
N LEU A 89 11.62 0.34 5.03
CA LEU A 89 12.54 1.41 4.62
C LEU A 89 11.84 2.56 3.90
N ASP A 90 10.73 2.25 3.22
CA ASP A 90 9.90 3.22 2.51
C ASP A 90 8.69 3.63 3.35
N THR A 91 8.20 4.84 3.09
CA THR A 91 6.91 5.27 3.62
C THR A 91 5.77 4.48 2.99
N PHE A 92 4.66 4.46 3.70
CA PHE A 92 3.46 3.73 3.32
C PHE A 92 2.24 4.61 3.59
N PHE A 93 1.19 4.50 2.78
CA PHE A 93 -0.09 5.10 3.11
C PHE A 93 -1.27 4.19 2.75
N ALA A 94 -2.36 4.35 3.48
CA ALA A 94 -3.65 3.76 3.17
C ALA A 94 -4.79 4.68 3.60
N GLY A 95 -5.99 4.45 3.08
CA GLY A 95 -7.11 5.37 3.23
C GLY A 95 -7.02 6.62 2.37
N SER A 96 -7.93 7.56 2.65
CA SER A 96 -8.12 8.79 1.88
C SER A 96 -8.49 9.92 2.84
N THR A 97 -7.90 11.11 2.68
CA THR A 97 -8.19 12.26 3.55
C THR A 97 -9.60 12.81 3.34
N THR A 98 -10.22 12.48 2.21
CA THR A 98 -11.62 12.81 1.90
C THR A 98 -12.59 11.73 2.40
N GLY A 99 -12.09 10.54 2.74
CA GLY A 99 -12.88 9.41 3.23
C GLY A 99 -13.26 9.55 4.70
N THR A 100 -14.35 8.90 5.10
CA THR A 100 -14.89 8.94 6.48
C THR A 100 -14.01 8.26 7.53
N LYS A 101 -13.04 7.45 7.10
CA LYS A 101 -12.10 6.74 7.97
C LYS A 101 -10.72 7.41 8.01
N GLY A 102 -10.53 8.46 7.21
CA GLY A 102 -9.29 9.19 7.07
C GLY A 102 -8.20 8.40 6.33
N ALA A 103 -6.98 8.91 6.45
CA ALA A 103 -5.77 8.33 5.89
C ALA A 103 -4.74 8.08 6.97
N ILE A 104 -4.06 6.94 6.86
CA ILE A 104 -2.92 6.59 7.70
C ILE A 104 -1.65 6.70 6.87
N ILE A 105 -0.59 7.26 7.45
CA ILE A 105 0.72 7.40 6.81
C ILE A 105 1.77 6.78 7.73
N GLY A 106 2.34 5.67 7.26
CA GLY A 106 3.43 4.95 7.89
C GLY A 106 4.76 5.61 7.59
N LEU A 107 5.46 6.04 8.64
CA LEU A 107 6.80 6.62 8.55
C LEU A 107 7.85 5.60 9.00
N PRO A 108 8.90 5.33 8.19
CA PRO A 108 9.97 4.43 8.56
C PRO A 108 10.57 4.77 9.91
N VAL A 109 10.84 3.74 10.72
CA VAL A 109 11.63 3.93 11.95
C VAL A 109 13.02 4.52 11.67
N THR A 110 13.52 4.37 10.44
CA THR A 110 14.78 4.95 9.96
C THR A 110 14.79 6.48 9.91
N PHE A 111 13.62 7.14 9.91
CA PHE A 111 13.56 8.61 9.94
C PHE A 111 14.09 9.20 11.25
N SER A 112 14.22 8.38 12.29
CA SER A 112 14.85 8.74 13.57
C SER A 112 16.37 8.71 13.55
N TYR A 113 17.00 8.15 12.51
CA TYR A 113 18.46 8.09 12.41
C TYR A 113 19.03 9.47 12.10
N VAL A 114 19.95 9.95 12.94
CA VAL A 114 20.63 11.23 12.78
C VAL A 114 22.04 11.03 12.22
N LYS A 115 22.66 9.90 12.57
CA LYS A 115 24.00 9.50 12.14
C LYS A 115 24.03 8.00 11.86
N LYS A 116 25.05 7.56 11.14
CA LYS A 116 25.18 6.16 10.70
C LYS A 116 25.26 5.17 11.85
N GLU A 117 25.74 5.59 13.02
CA GLU A 117 25.82 4.77 14.23
C GLU A 117 24.44 4.45 14.82
N ASP A 118 23.40 5.21 14.45
CA ASP A 118 22.03 4.95 14.90
C ASP A 118 21.35 3.84 14.08
N VAL A 119 21.94 3.43 12.95
CA VAL A 119 21.37 2.45 12.02
C VAL A 119 21.29 1.08 12.68
N GLN A 120 20.08 0.55 12.80
CA GLN A 120 19.85 -0.78 13.35
C GLN A 120 20.00 -1.84 12.26
N THR A 121 21.11 -2.57 12.29
CA THR A 121 21.51 -3.53 11.25
C THR A 121 20.81 -4.89 11.36
N LYS A 122 20.46 -5.33 12.57
CA LYS A 122 19.98 -6.70 12.87
C LYS A 122 18.72 -7.15 12.13
N SER A 123 17.92 -6.22 11.61
CA SER A 123 16.66 -6.51 10.93
C SER A 123 16.70 -6.23 9.42
N LEU A 124 17.84 -5.77 8.90
CA LEU A 124 18.00 -5.40 7.51
C LEU A 124 18.63 -6.55 6.75
N LEU A 125 17.83 -7.19 5.89
CA LEU A 125 18.23 -8.36 5.11
C LEU A 125 18.18 -8.05 3.61
N ILE A 126 19.22 -8.43 2.90
CA ILE A 126 19.27 -8.51 1.44
C ILE A 126 18.41 -9.70 1.02
N ARG A 127 17.39 -9.42 0.21
CA ARG A 127 16.44 -10.43 -0.31
C ARG A 127 15.75 -11.28 0.77
N GLY A 128 15.71 -10.77 2.01
CA GLY A 128 15.06 -11.44 3.14
C GLY A 128 15.84 -12.61 3.75
N SER A 129 17.09 -12.85 3.35
CA SER A 129 17.86 -14.01 3.83
C SER A 129 19.27 -13.70 4.31
N GLU A 130 19.91 -12.66 3.78
CA GLU A 130 21.33 -12.39 4.04
C GLU A 130 21.51 -11.03 4.71
N GLU A 131 22.31 -10.95 5.76
CA GLU A 131 22.71 -9.64 6.29
C GLU A 131 23.72 -8.98 5.35
N PRO A 132 23.61 -7.67 5.08
CA PRO A 132 24.66 -6.90 4.44
C PRO A 132 25.99 -7.07 5.17
N ALA A 133 27.09 -7.04 4.43
CA ALA A 133 28.42 -7.05 5.01
C ALA A 133 28.72 -5.69 5.67
N TRP A 134 28.19 -5.45 6.86
CA TRP A 134 28.16 -4.15 7.53
C TRP A 134 29.52 -3.52 7.80
N GLU A 135 30.56 -4.34 7.90
CA GLU A 135 31.92 -3.90 8.20
C GLU A 135 32.76 -3.65 6.93
N THR A 136 32.19 -3.82 5.74
CA THR A 136 32.87 -3.44 4.49
C THR A 136 32.62 -1.98 4.16
N ARG A 137 33.44 -1.44 3.25
CA ARG A 137 33.24 -0.08 2.71
C ARG A 137 31.83 0.10 2.15
N GLU A 138 31.32 -0.90 1.46
CA GLU A 138 29.97 -0.91 0.89
C GLU A 138 28.89 -0.95 1.97
N GLY A 139 29.11 -1.71 3.05
CA GLY A 139 28.24 -1.71 4.23
C GLY A 139 28.17 -0.35 4.92
N GLU A 140 29.32 0.31 5.09
CA GLU A 140 29.40 1.68 5.62
C GLU A 140 28.68 2.69 4.71
N MET A 141 28.91 2.62 3.39
CA MET A 141 28.19 3.46 2.43
C MET A 141 26.68 3.22 2.48
N PHE A 142 26.25 1.98 2.71
CA PHE A 142 24.84 1.67 2.86
C PHE A 142 24.26 2.25 4.17
N LYS A 143 24.95 2.13 5.31
CA LYS A 143 24.54 2.76 6.58
C LYS A 143 24.38 4.27 6.41
N ASP A 144 25.34 4.92 5.76
CA ASP A 144 25.28 6.36 5.49
C ASP A 144 24.05 6.73 4.63
N SER A 145 23.71 5.90 3.63
CA SER A 145 22.55 6.14 2.77
C SER A 145 21.20 6.01 3.47
N LEU A 146 21.14 5.27 4.59
CA LEU A 146 19.92 5.09 5.38
C LEU A 146 19.61 6.30 6.27
N VAL A 147 20.56 7.21 6.44
CA VAL A 147 20.38 8.48 7.17
C VAL A 147 19.84 9.52 6.20
N LEU A 148 18.51 9.64 6.14
CA LEU A 148 17.86 10.59 5.24
C LEU A 148 17.95 12.04 5.76
N SER A 149 18.28 12.96 4.86
CA SER A 149 18.23 14.40 5.16
C SER A 149 16.82 14.87 5.52
N ASP A 150 16.72 15.92 6.35
CA ASP A 150 15.45 16.52 6.76
C ASP A 150 14.56 16.89 5.55
N LYS A 151 15.15 17.46 4.49
CA LYS A 151 14.44 17.79 3.25
C LYS A 151 13.87 16.56 2.54
N ALA A 152 14.64 15.47 2.47
CA ALA A 152 14.18 14.22 1.86
C ALA A 152 13.00 13.64 2.64
N GLN A 153 13.09 13.60 3.98
CA GLN A 153 12.00 13.12 4.82
C GLN A 153 10.74 13.98 4.63
N ARG A 154 10.86 15.32 4.66
CA ARG A 154 9.71 16.23 4.46
C ARG A 154 9.07 16.06 3.09
N PHE A 155 9.86 15.91 2.04
CA PHE A 155 9.37 15.68 0.69
C PHE A 155 8.53 14.40 0.60
N VAL A 156 9.03 13.29 1.13
CA VAL A 156 8.33 12.00 1.07
C VAL A 156 7.05 12.03 1.91
N ILE A 157 7.07 12.67 3.08
CA ILE A 157 5.84 12.88 3.90
C ILE A 157 4.81 13.69 3.11
N ALA A 158 5.22 14.81 2.51
CA ALA A 158 4.31 15.66 1.73
C ALA A 158 3.72 14.92 0.53
N ARG A 159 4.55 14.14 -0.17
CA ARG A 159 4.14 13.29 -1.29
C ARG A 159 3.02 12.32 -0.87
N ASP A 160 3.19 11.63 0.25
CA ASP A 160 2.21 10.63 0.71
C ASP A 160 0.91 11.28 1.21
N ILE A 161 0.98 12.45 1.85
CA ILE A 161 -0.23 13.25 2.16
C ILE A 161 -0.96 13.63 0.86
N TYR A 162 -0.23 14.06 -0.16
CA TYR A 162 -0.82 14.42 -1.44
C TYR A 162 -1.51 13.23 -2.09
N TRP A 163 -0.85 12.07 -2.19
CA TRP A 163 -1.49 10.85 -2.71
C TRP A 163 -2.74 10.47 -1.93
N ALA A 164 -2.69 10.50 -0.60
CA ALA A 164 -3.84 10.24 0.25
C ALA A 164 -4.96 11.28 0.10
N SER A 165 -4.66 12.47 -0.41
CA SER A 165 -5.66 13.52 -0.67
C SER A 165 -6.33 13.43 -2.03
N THR A 166 -5.84 12.57 -2.91
CA THR A 166 -6.41 12.32 -4.25
C THR A 166 -7.32 11.08 -4.25
N TYR A 167 -7.98 10.83 -5.38
CA TYR A 167 -8.78 9.61 -5.62
C TYR A 167 -7.93 8.37 -5.93
N TYR A 168 -6.65 8.35 -5.56
CA TYR A 168 -5.73 7.29 -5.94
C TYR A 168 -6.22 5.91 -5.50
N VAL A 169 -6.62 5.80 -4.23
CA VAL A 169 -7.09 4.53 -3.67
C VAL A 169 -8.37 4.09 -4.37
N GLU A 170 -9.34 4.99 -4.49
CA GLU A 170 -10.64 4.72 -5.10
C GLU A 170 -10.49 4.25 -6.55
N ILE A 171 -9.61 4.91 -7.33
CA ILE A 171 -9.32 4.54 -8.72
C ILE A 171 -8.62 3.18 -8.77
N GLN A 172 -7.57 2.96 -7.98
CA GLN A 172 -6.82 1.69 -7.99
C GLN A 172 -7.71 0.50 -7.63
N SER A 173 -8.54 0.62 -6.59
CA SER A 173 -9.45 -0.46 -6.20
C SER A 173 -10.53 -0.70 -7.27
N THR A 174 -11.05 0.35 -7.89
CA THR A 174 -12.07 0.23 -8.96
C THR A 174 -11.50 -0.42 -10.23
N VAL A 175 -10.28 -0.05 -10.64
CA VAL A 175 -9.61 -0.62 -11.81
C VAL A 175 -9.45 -2.13 -11.68
N LEU A 176 -9.07 -2.62 -10.49
CA LEU A 176 -8.93 -4.05 -10.24
C LEU A 176 -10.26 -4.79 -10.42
N SER A 177 -11.35 -4.27 -9.86
CA SER A 177 -12.69 -4.87 -9.98
C SER A 177 -13.18 -4.87 -11.43
N PHE A 178 -12.97 -3.75 -12.11
CA PHE A 178 -13.33 -3.59 -13.52
C PHE A 178 -12.56 -4.57 -14.40
N SER A 179 -11.28 -4.83 -14.12
CA SER A 179 -10.46 -5.74 -14.93
C SER A 179 -10.98 -7.19 -14.94
N ALA A 180 -11.39 -7.72 -13.78
CA ALA A 180 -11.92 -9.08 -13.67
C ALA A 180 -13.26 -9.24 -14.40
N PHE A 181 -14.16 -8.27 -14.24
CA PHE A 181 -15.44 -8.25 -14.95
C PHE A 181 -15.26 -8.12 -16.47
N ASN A 182 -14.39 -7.19 -16.92
CA ASN A 182 -14.13 -6.99 -18.34
C ASN A 182 -13.49 -8.21 -18.98
N CYS A 183 -12.61 -8.92 -18.27
CA CYS A 183 -12.02 -10.16 -18.77
C CYS A 183 -13.11 -11.18 -19.13
N TYR A 184 -14.10 -11.39 -18.24
CA TYR A 184 -15.23 -12.27 -18.52
C TYR A 184 -16.07 -11.79 -19.72
N VAL A 185 -16.45 -10.51 -19.73
CA VAL A 185 -17.30 -9.94 -20.81
C VAL A 185 -16.60 -10.02 -22.16
N MET A 186 -15.32 -9.62 -22.24
CA MET A 186 -14.55 -9.65 -23.46
C MET A 186 -14.29 -11.08 -23.94
N ALA A 187 -13.98 -12.02 -23.05
CA ALA A 187 -13.83 -13.43 -23.40
C ALA A 187 -15.15 -14.00 -23.96
N ARG A 188 -16.29 -13.62 -23.37
CA ARG A 188 -17.61 -14.01 -23.89
C ARG A 188 -17.88 -13.43 -25.27
N LEU A 189 -17.69 -12.12 -25.45
CA LEU A 189 -17.93 -11.46 -26.74
C LEU A 189 -17.00 -11.98 -27.83
N ALA A 190 -15.72 -12.22 -27.51
CA ALA A 190 -14.77 -12.83 -28.42
C ALA A 190 -15.20 -14.23 -28.84
N ASN A 191 -15.65 -15.07 -27.90
CA ASN A 191 -16.14 -16.42 -28.22
C ASN A 191 -17.45 -16.43 -29.02
N GLU A 192 -18.31 -15.42 -28.86
CA GLU A 192 -19.55 -15.29 -29.66
C GLU A 192 -19.28 -14.79 -31.08
N LYS A 193 -18.29 -13.91 -31.27
CA LYS A 193 -18.00 -13.27 -32.57
C LYS A 193 -16.88 -13.92 -33.38
N LEU A 194 -15.97 -14.64 -32.73
CA LEU A 194 -14.79 -15.22 -33.37
C LEU A 194 -14.83 -16.75 -33.24
N PRO A 195 -14.59 -17.50 -34.33
CA PRO A 195 -14.70 -18.96 -34.37
C PRO A 195 -13.53 -19.69 -33.66
N PHE A 196 -13.01 -19.15 -32.54
CA PHE A 196 -11.87 -19.73 -31.83
C PHE A 196 -12.19 -21.08 -31.18
N LEU A 197 -13.47 -21.31 -30.84
CA LEU A 197 -13.94 -22.52 -30.18
C LEU A 197 -14.93 -23.32 -31.04
N SER A 198 -15.04 -23.07 -32.35
CA SER A 198 -15.95 -23.79 -33.25
C SER A 198 -15.32 -25.02 -33.93
N ARG A 199 -14.38 -25.69 -33.26
CA ARG A 199 -13.95 -27.06 -33.59
C ARG A 199 -14.47 -28.07 -32.57
#